data_AF-A0A7S1QWM0-F1
#
_entry.id   AF-A0A7S1QWM0-F1
#
_cell.length_a   1.000
_cell.length_b   1.000
_cell.length_c   1.000
_cell.angle_alpha   90.00
_cell.angle_beta   90.00
_cell.angle_gamma   90.00
#
_symmetry.space_group_name_H-M   'P 1'
#
loop_
_entity.id
_entity.type
_entity.pdbx_description
1 polymer ?
#
loop_
_entity_poly.entity_id
_entity_poly.type
_entity_poly.pdbx_seq_one_letter_code
_entity_poly.pdbx_strand_id
1 'polypeptide(L)'
;IVLLAPVAIYTALLMSRTQGMVKQYTGVQPATMGEAARSTLGGGTAARAVYGIVYGFGFLGQSSYLLAMGQAFQGMLYDVELCLPTAVLASCVVCLPFVVSVRRLSDSVWLCFVNLLLILAVLGIVMAKMWRDGRHEGSRTFLFAEDLSLLTVFGAATNIVFSYTGHWLYFEVMADMCEPEHFPRVFTITTPLQVALYLLVACWG
;
A
#
# COMPACT_ATOMS: atom_id res chain seq x y z
N ILE A 1 -14.02 3.42 -6.18
CA ILE A 1 -12.96 2.47 -6.60
C ILE A 1 -12.45 2.80 -8.00
N VAL A 2 -13.27 2.68 -9.05
CA VAL A 2 -12.85 2.89 -10.46
C VAL A 2 -12.30 4.29 -10.77
N LEU A 3 -12.89 5.35 -10.19
CA LEU A 3 -12.45 6.73 -10.44
C LEU A 3 -11.11 7.10 -9.80
N LEU A 4 -10.63 6.32 -8.82
CA LEU A 4 -9.36 6.59 -8.14
C LEU A 4 -8.15 6.01 -8.89
N ALA A 5 -8.39 4.98 -9.71
CA ALA A 5 -7.37 4.39 -10.59
C ALA A 5 -6.72 5.40 -11.56
N PRO A 6 -7.47 6.20 -12.36
CA PRO A 6 -6.86 7.18 -13.25
C PRO A 6 -6.13 8.30 -12.48
N VAL A 7 -6.60 8.66 -11.28
CA VAL A 7 -5.93 9.63 -10.41
C VAL A 7 -4.57 9.09 -9.94
N ALA A 8 -4.50 7.81 -9.55
CA ALA A 8 -3.27 7.15 -9.16
C ALA A 8 -2.25 7.07 -10.31
N ILE A 9 -2.72 6.75 -11.53
CA ILE A 9 -1.88 6.73 -12.73
C ILE A 9 -1.37 8.15 -13.07
N TYR A 10 -2.26 9.15 -13.04
CA TYR A 10 -1.92 10.53 -13.36
C TYR A 10 -0.86 11.09 -12.40
N THR A 11 -1.05 10.85 -11.10
CA THR A 11 -0.09 11.27 -10.06
C THR A 11 1.25 10.54 -10.19
N ALA A 12 1.26 9.25 -10.54
CA ALA A 12 2.51 8.52 -10.83
C ALA A 12 3.26 9.11 -12.04
N LEU A 13 2.54 9.42 -13.13
CA LEU A 13 3.11 10.09 -14.31
C LEU A 13 3.68 11.47 -13.97
N LEU A 14 2.97 12.26 -13.16
CA LEU A 14 3.43 13.58 -12.73
C LEU A 14 4.70 13.47 -11.88
N MET A 15 4.77 12.50 -10.97
CA MET A 15 5.96 12.25 -10.15
C MET A 15 7.16 11.78 -10.98
N SER A 16 6.95 10.90 -11.96
CA SER A 16 8.01 10.47 -12.88
C SER A 16 8.54 11.62 -13.73
N ARG A 17 7.65 12.46 -14.27
CA ARG A 17 8.04 13.64 -15.05
C ARG A 17 8.78 14.68 -14.22
N THR A 18 8.32 14.93 -12.99
CA THR A 18 8.99 15.88 -12.09
C THR A 18 10.40 15.41 -11.73
N GLN A 19 10.60 14.11 -11.46
CA GLN A 19 11.95 13.57 -11.25
C GLN A 19 12.85 13.80 -12.49
N GLY A 20 12.32 13.56 -13.69
CA GLY A 20 13.03 13.82 -14.94
C GLY A 20 13.40 15.29 -15.15
N MET A 21 12.47 16.22 -14.85
CA MET A 21 12.75 17.66 -14.92
C MET A 21 13.82 18.08 -13.91
N VAL A 22 13.73 17.60 -12.66
CA VAL A 22 14.74 17.91 -11.62
C VAL A 22 16.12 17.41 -12.04
N LYS A 23 16.21 16.21 -12.65
CA LYS A 23 17.47 15.69 -13.20
C LYS A 23 18.05 16.61 -14.29
N GLN A 24 17.21 17.17 -15.16
CA GLN A 24 17.66 18.10 -16.21
C GLN A 24 18.17 19.43 -15.65
N TYR A 25 17.53 19.99 -14.62
CA TYR A 25 17.91 21.29 -14.06
C TYR A 25 19.08 21.22 -13.06
N THR A 26 19.15 20.16 -12.25
CA THR A 26 20.16 20.03 -11.19
C THR A 26 21.34 19.14 -11.61
N GLY A 27 21.21 18.33 -12.67
CA GLY A 27 22.22 17.35 -13.09
C GLY A 27 22.36 16.14 -12.15
N VAL A 28 21.67 16.14 -11.01
CA VAL A 28 21.65 15.06 -10.01
C VAL A 28 20.28 14.41 -10.02
N GLN A 29 20.24 13.08 -10.05
CA GLN A 29 19.00 12.32 -9.95
C GLN A 29 18.61 12.20 -8.46
N PRO A 30 17.50 12.82 -8.02
CA PRO A 30 17.11 12.76 -6.62
C PRO A 30 16.62 11.35 -6.28
N ALA A 31 17.20 10.76 -5.22
CA ALA A 31 16.84 9.43 -4.75
C ALA A 31 15.59 9.44 -3.87
N THR A 32 15.30 10.58 -3.23
CA THR A 32 14.17 10.75 -2.31
C THR A 32 13.41 12.05 -2.59
N MET A 33 12.13 12.12 -2.20
CA MET A 33 11.34 13.34 -2.32
C MET A 33 11.92 14.51 -1.52
N GLY A 34 12.55 14.23 -0.37
CA GLY A 34 13.23 15.25 0.43
C GLY A 34 14.46 15.85 -0.26
N GLU A 35 15.18 15.03 -1.03
CA GLU A 35 16.30 15.50 -1.85
C GLU A 35 15.84 16.32 -3.06
N ALA A 36 14.74 15.90 -3.71
CA ALA A 36 14.09 16.70 -4.75
C ALA A 36 13.57 18.05 -4.21
N ALA A 37 13.04 18.08 -2.99
CA ALA A 37 12.64 19.32 -2.33
C ALA A 37 13.86 20.20 -2.01
N ARG A 38 14.99 19.59 -1.61
CA ARG A 38 16.24 20.32 -1.35
C ARG A 38 16.78 20.99 -2.61
N SER A 39 16.76 20.30 -3.75
CA SER A 39 17.28 20.85 -5.02
C SER A 39 16.37 21.90 -5.64
N THR A 40 15.05 21.77 -5.50
CA THR A 40 14.07 22.70 -6.09
C THR A 40 13.79 23.93 -5.23
N LEU A 41 13.68 23.78 -3.91
CA LEU A 41 13.35 24.88 -2.99
C LEU A 41 14.60 25.54 -2.37
N GLY A 42 15.80 25.04 -2.67
CA GLY A 42 17.08 25.68 -2.32
C GLY A 42 17.38 25.82 -0.82
N GLY A 43 16.58 25.20 0.06
CA GLY A 43 16.65 25.38 1.51
C GLY A 43 16.70 24.08 2.30
N GLY A 44 17.69 23.95 3.20
CA GLY A 44 17.82 22.79 4.09
C GLY A 44 16.71 22.64 5.14
N THR A 45 15.93 23.70 5.38
CA THR A 45 14.74 23.70 6.23
C THR A 45 13.53 23.10 5.51
N ALA A 46 13.30 23.46 4.24
CA ALA A 46 12.25 22.89 3.41
C ALA A 46 12.45 21.38 3.20
N ALA A 47 13.70 20.96 2.94
CA ALA A 47 14.05 19.54 2.85
C ALA A 47 13.70 18.79 4.15
N ARG A 48 14.10 19.31 5.32
CA ARG A 48 13.79 18.69 6.63
C ARG A 48 12.29 18.61 6.90
N ALA A 49 11.52 19.63 6.53
CA ALA A 49 10.07 19.61 6.68
C ALA A 49 9.44 18.51 5.80
N VAL A 50 9.87 18.40 4.54
CA VAL A 50 9.39 17.35 3.62
C VAL A 50 9.79 15.95 4.13
N TYR A 51 11.03 15.76 4.59
CA TYR A 51 11.45 14.51 5.23
C TYR A 51 10.55 14.16 6.43
N GLY A 52 10.33 15.11 7.34
CA GLY A 52 9.50 14.88 8.53
C GLY A 52 8.06 14.48 8.18
N ILE A 53 7.44 15.17 7.22
CA ILE A 53 6.06 14.91 6.80
C ILE A 53 5.95 13.57 6.08
N VAL A 54 6.82 13.33 5.08
CA VAL A 54 6.75 12.14 4.21
C VAL A 54 7.05 10.86 5.01
N TYR A 55 8.16 10.83 5.76
CA TYR A 55 8.53 9.66 6.54
C TYR A 55 7.67 9.51 7.80
N GLY A 56 7.18 10.62 8.39
CA GLY A 56 6.21 10.56 9.48
C GLY A 56 4.90 9.91 9.04
N PHE A 57 4.40 10.28 7.86
CA PHE A 57 3.24 9.63 7.26
C PHE A 57 3.50 8.15 6.93
N GLY A 58 4.67 7.83 6.36
CA GLY A 58 5.09 6.46 6.12
C GLY A 58 5.12 5.62 7.40
N PHE A 59 5.66 6.16 8.50
CA PHE A 59 5.69 5.49 9.80
C PHE A 59 4.29 5.18 10.35
N LEU A 60 3.36 6.12 10.25
CA LEU A 60 1.96 5.90 10.64
C LEU A 60 1.29 4.83 9.77
N GLY A 61 1.58 4.83 8.47
CA GLY A 61 1.13 3.77 7.55
C GLY A 61 1.68 2.39 7.93
N GLN A 62 2.97 2.28 8.23
CA GLN A 62 3.55 1.00 8.67
C GLN A 62 2.99 0.51 10.01
N SER A 63 2.59 1.43 10.89
CA SER A 63 1.94 1.09 12.16
C SER A 63 0.58 0.42 11.96
N SER A 64 -0.19 0.82 10.93
CA SER A 64 -1.47 0.17 10.62
C SER A 64 -1.28 -1.25 10.07
N TYR A 65 -0.24 -1.47 9.26
CA TYR A 65 0.12 -2.82 8.80
C TYR A 65 0.56 -3.74 9.95
N LEU A 66 1.33 -3.22 10.93
CA LEU A 66 1.68 -3.98 12.13
C LEU A 66 0.44 -4.38 12.94
N LEU A 67 -0.54 -3.48 13.05
CA LEU A 67 -1.79 -3.77 13.73
C LEU A 67 -2.59 -4.87 13.01
N ALA A 68 -2.73 -4.76 11.69
CA ALA A 68 -3.41 -5.77 10.87
C ALA A 68 -2.73 -7.14 10.98
N MET A 69 -1.40 -7.16 11.00
CA MET A 69 -0.62 -8.39 11.22
C MET A 69 -0.86 -8.98 12.62
N GLY A 70 -0.92 -8.15 13.66
CA GLY A 70 -1.25 -8.60 15.02
C GLY A 70 -2.65 -9.21 15.11
N GLN A 71 -3.64 -8.62 14.42
CA GLN A 71 -4.99 -9.18 14.33
C GLN A 71 -5.01 -10.53 13.60
N ALA A 72 -4.26 -10.67 12.50
CA ALA A 72 -4.11 -11.94 11.80
C ALA A 72 -3.45 -13.01 12.70
N PHE A 73 -2.45 -12.63 13.48
CA PHE A 73 -1.77 -13.51 14.43
C PHE A 73 -2.71 -13.97 15.55
N GLN A 74 -3.55 -13.06 16.06
CA GLN A 74 -4.60 -13.38 17.03
C GLN A 74 -5.64 -14.34 16.44
N GLY A 75 -6.04 -14.16 15.17
CA GLY A 75 -6.96 -15.06 14.49
C GLY A 75 -6.38 -16.46 14.28
N MET A 76 -5.07 -16.57 14.03
CA MET A 76 -4.38 -17.85 13.89
C MET A 76 -4.26 -18.61 15.23
N LEU A 77 -4.09 -17.89 16.33
CA LEU A 77 -3.96 -18.44 17.68
C LEU A 77 -5.24 -18.25 18.50
N TYR A 78 -6.40 -18.50 17.89
CA TYR A 78 -7.70 -18.32 18.54
C TYR A 78 -7.83 -19.11 19.85
N ASP A 79 -7.16 -20.26 19.96
CA ASP A 79 -7.17 -21.11 21.16
C ASP A 79 -6.42 -20.50 22.36
N VAL A 80 -5.59 -19.47 22.14
CA VAL A 80 -4.86 -18.77 23.19
C VAL A 80 -5.45 -17.37 23.30
N GLU A 81 -6.00 -17.01 24.47
CA GLU A 81 -6.52 -15.67 24.75
C GLU A 81 -5.39 -14.63 24.82
N LEU A 82 -4.81 -14.30 23.66
CA LEU A 82 -3.78 -13.28 23.51
C LEU A 82 -4.45 -11.91 23.43
N CYS A 83 -4.01 -10.99 24.29
CA CYS A 83 -4.39 -9.60 24.15
C CYS A 83 -3.80 -9.02 22.84
N LEU A 84 -4.53 -8.11 22.20
CA LEU A 84 -4.08 -7.39 21.00
C LEU A 84 -2.66 -6.79 21.11
N PRO A 85 -2.28 -6.09 22.20
CA PRO A 85 -0.92 -5.55 22.33
C PRO A 85 0.16 -6.64 22.38
N THR A 86 -0.12 -7.78 23.01
CA THR A 86 0.83 -8.90 23.07
C THR A 86 0.99 -9.59 21.71
N ALA A 87 -0.09 -9.70 20.94
CA ALA A 87 -0.05 -10.24 19.58
C ALA A 87 0.78 -9.34 18.65
N VAL A 88 0.57 -8.02 18.71
CA VAL A 88 1.36 -7.04 17.93
C VAL A 88 2.84 -7.08 18.30
N LEU A 89 3.17 -7.15 19.60
CA LEU A 89 4.56 -7.28 20.05
C LEU A 89 5.22 -8.56 19.52
N ALA A 90 4.51 -9.69 19.56
CA ALA A 90 5.01 -10.93 18.99
C ALA A 90 5.25 -10.81 17.48
N SER A 91 4.32 -10.20 16.74
CA SER A 91 4.48 -9.92 15.31
C SER A 91 5.71 -9.04 15.02
N CYS A 92 5.96 -8.00 15.83
CA CYS A 92 7.16 -7.17 15.71
C CYS A 92 8.46 -7.97 15.88
N VAL A 93 8.51 -8.87 16.87
CA VAL A 93 9.68 -9.74 17.13
C VAL A 93 9.93 -10.69 15.96
N VAL A 94 8.88 -11.25 15.37
CA VAL A 94 8.98 -12.12 14.19
C VAL A 94 9.47 -11.36 12.95
N CYS A 95 9.07 -10.09 12.78
CA CYS A 95 9.48 -9.28 11.63
C CYS A 95 10.87 -8.65 11.77
N LEU A 96 11.37 -8.44 12.98
CA LEU A 96 12.69 -7.86 13.27
C LEU A 96 13.85 -8.47 12.46
N PRO A 97 14.03 -9.81 12.36
CA PRO A 97 15.11 -10.39 11.57
C PRO A 97 15.00 -10.07 10.07
N PHE A 98 13.78 -10.02 9.53
CA PHE A 98 13.54 -9.68 8.13
C PHE A 98 13.88 -8.22 7.85
N VAL A 99 13.51 -7.29 8.75
CA VAL A 99 13.84 -5.87 8.62
C VAL A 99 15.35 -5.64 8.67
N VAL A 100 16.07 -6.36 9.53
CA VAL A 100 17.54 -6.24 9.62
C VAL A 100 18.24 -6.82 8.39
N SER A 101 17.70 -7.92 7.84
CA SER A 101 18.28 -8.62 6.69
C SER A 101 18.03 -7.88 5.37
N VAL A 102 16.87 -7.23 5.22
CA VAL A 102 16.46 -6.59 3.97
C VAL A 102 16.77 -5.10 4.03
N ARG A 103 17.93 -4.71 3.48
CA ARG A 103 18.39 -3.30 3.47
C ARG A 103 18.13 -2.58 2.15
N ARG A 104 17.85 -3.30 1.07
CA ARG A 104 17.55 -2.74 -0.26
C ARG A 104 16.22 -3.25 -0.78
N LEU A 105 15.50 -2.38 -1.48
CA LEU A 105 14.22 -2.72 -2.09
C LEU A 105 14.40 -3.75 -3.21
N SER A 106 15.54 -3.69 -3.93
CA SER A 106 15.93 -4.66 -4.97
C SER A 106 15.95 -6.11 -4.47
N ASP A 107 16.38 -6.32 -3.23
CA ASP A 107 16.53 -7.66 -2.65
C ASP A 107 15.17 -8.24 -2.22
N SER A 108 14.15 -7.37 -2.13
CA SER A 108 12.79 -7.72 -1.72
C SER A 108 11.89 -8.16 -2.87
N VAL A 109 12.34 -8.03 -4.13
CA VAL A 109 11.50 -8.29 -5.31
C VAL A 109 10.92 -9.71 -5.28
N TRP A 110 11.73 -10.70 -4.87
CA TRP A 110 11.26 -12.07 -4.71
C TRP A 110 10.18 -12.21 -3.63
N LEU A 111 10.36 -11.57 -2.47
CA LEU A 111 9.35 -11.58 -1.41
C LEU A 111 8.06 -10.92 -1.86
N CYS A 112 8.13 -9.80 -2.58
CA CYS A 112 6.96 -9.11 -3.14
C CYS A 112 6.19 -10.00 -4.12
N PHE A 113 6.90 -10.75 -4.97
CA PHE A 113 6.27 -11.67 -5.92
C PHE A 113 5.60 -12.86 -5.23
N VAL A 114 6.27 -13.48 -4.24
CA VAL A 114 5.68 -14.54 -3.43
C VAL A 114 4.47 -14.03 -2.65
N ASN A 115 4.54 -12.83 -2.08
CA ASN A 115 3.42 -12.20 -1.38
C ASN A 115 2.22 -11.96 -2.32
N LEU A 116 2.46 -11.47 -3.55
CA LEU A 116 1.41 -11.29 -4.55
C LEU A 116 0.72 -12.63 -4.87
N LEU A 117 1.49 -13.69 -5.13
CA LEU A 117 0.94 -15.02 -5.40
C LEU A 117 0.16 -15.57 -4.20
N LEU A 118 0.66 -15.37 -2.99
CA LEU A 118 0.00 -15.81 -1.76
C LEU A 118 -1.36 -15.12 -1.58
N ILE A 119 -1.41 -13.80 -1.78
CA ILE A 119 -2.67 -13.04 -1.72
C ILE A 119 -3.67 -13.55 -2.77
N LEU A 120 -3.23 -13.76 -4.00
CA LEU A 120 -4.08 -14.31 -5.07
C LEU A 120 -4.58 -15.72 -4.73
N ALA A 121 -3.73 -16.58 -4.16
CA ALA A 121 -4.10 -17.93 -3.76
C ALA A 121 -5.14 -17.93 -2.62
N VAL A 122 -4.92 -17.11 -1.59
CA VAL A 122 -5.86 -16.99 -0.46
C VAL A 122 -7.21 -16.45 -0.93
N LEU A 123 -7.21 -15.40 -1.77
CA LEU A 123 -8.44 -14.88 -2.38
C LEU A 123 -9.15 -15.98 -3.19
N GLY A 124 -8.42 -16.74 -4.01
CA GLY A 124 -8.98 -17.85 -4.77
C GLY A 124 -9.63 -18.92 -3.88
N ILE A 125 -8.99 -19.28 -2.77
CA ILE A 125 -9.52 -20.27 -1.81
C ILE A 125 -10.80 -19.76 -1.15
N VAL A 126 -10.81 -18.51 -0.65
CA VAL A 126 -11.99 -17.92 -0.01
C VAL A 126 -13.17 -17.84 -0.98
N MET A 127 -12.91 -17.38 -2.21
CA MET A 127 -13.93 -17.29 -3.26
C MET A 127 -14.47 -18.66 -3.66
N ALA A 128 -13.61 -19.67 -3.80
CA ALA A 128 -14.03 -21.04 -4.10
C ALA A 128 -14.86 -21.66 -2.96
N LYS A 129 -14.51 -21.35 -1.71
CA LYS A 129 -15.27 -21.77 -0.54
C LYS A 129 -16.66 -21.11 -0.51
N MET A 130 -16.72 -19.80 -0.72
CA MET A 130 -18.00 -19.07 -0.84
C MET A 130 -18.87 -19.62 -1.99
N TRP A 131 -18.27 -19.99 -3.12
CA TRP A 131 -19.00 -20.62 -4.23
C TRP A 131 -19.63 -21.96 -3.82
N ARG A 132 -18.89 -22.80 -3.07
CA ARG A 132 -19.35 -24.13 -2.65
C ARG A 132 -20.37 -24.09 -1.53
N ASP A 133 -20.14 -23.26 -0.53
CA ASP A 133 -21.02 -23.14 0.65
C ASP A 133 -22.34 -22.43 0.30
N GLY A 134 -22.38 -21.74 -0.85
CA GLY A 134 -23.56 -21.05 -1.33
C GLY A 134 -23.93 -19.85 -0.46
N ARG A 135 -25.03 -19.18 -0.80
CA ARG A 135 -25.48 -18.03 -0.02
C ARG A 135 -26.16 -18.51 1.26
N HIS A 136 -25.60 -18.19 2.41
CA HIS A 136 -26.20 -18.55 3.69
C HIS A 136 -27.58 -17.90 3.83
N GLU A 137 -28.59 -18.65 4.28
CA GLU A 137 -30.01 -18.23 4.35
C GLU A 137 -30.27 -16.94 5.18
N GLY A 138 -29.28 -16.42 5.91
CA GLY A 138 -29.35 -15.14 6.63
C GLY A 138 -28.59 -13.97 5.99
N SER A 139 -27.86 -14.16 4.88
CA SER A 139 -27.03 -13.07 4.31
C SER A 139 -27.91 -12.07 3.57
N ARG A 140 -28.07 -10.87 4.13
CA ARG A 140 -28.70 -9.72 3.47
C ARG A 140 -27.62 -8.84 2.86
N THR A 141 -27.51 -8.85 1.55
CA THR A 141 -26.71 -7.87 0.79
C THR A 141 -27.54 -6.60 0.65
N PHE A 142 -27.28 -5.60 1.49
CA PHE A 142 -27.91 -4.29 1.35
C PHE A 142 -27.13 -3.42 0.37
N LEU A 143 -27.83 -2.78 -0.58
CA LEU A 143 -27.22 -1.81 -1.49
C LEU A 143 -26.71 -0.56 -0.76
N PHE A 144 -27.29 -0.26 0.41
CA PHE A 144 -26.90 0.83 1.29
C PHE A 144 -26.86 0.30 2.72
N ALA A 145 -25.78 0.56 3.45
CA ALA A 145 -25.70 0.15 4.86
C ALA A 145 -26.79 0.86 5.67
N GLU A 146 -27.48 0.11 6.53
CA GLU A 146 -28.60 0.63 7.33
C GLU A 146 -28.12 1.73 8.31
N ASP A 147 -26.86 1.65 8.76
CA ASP A 147 -26.21 2.63 9.65
C ASP A 147 -25.27 3.59 8.89
N LEU A 148 -25.82 4.32 7.91
CA LEU A 148 -25.06 5.28 7.10
C LEU A 148 -24.71 6.54 7.93
N SER A 149 -23.59 6.50 8.65
CA SER A 149 -22.97 7.69 9.23
C SER A 149 -22.02 8.34 8.24
N LEU A 150 -21.98 9.69 8.23
CA LEU A 150 -20.97 10.44 7.47
C LEU A 150 -19.56 9.96 7.80
N LEU A 151 -19.30 9.63 9.07
CA LEU A 151 -17.99 9.13 9.51
C LEU A 151 -17.64 7.80 8.85
N THR A 152 -18.61 6.89 8.73
CA THR A 152 -18.43 5.58 8.08
C THR A 152 -18.17 5.74 6.59
N VAL A 153 -18.90 6.63 5.92
CA VAL A 153 -18.73 6.91 4.49
C VAL A 153 -17.37 7.55 4.21
N PHE A 154 -16.98 8.58 4.98
CA PHE A 154 -15.67 9.22 4.83
C PHE A 154 -14.53 8.27 5.19
N GLY A 155 -14.69 7.43 6.23
CA GLY A 155 -13.72 6.41 6.60
C GLY A 155 -13.51 5.38 5.49
N ALA A 156 -14.60 4.85 4.92
CA ALA A 156 -14.54 3.91 3.80
C ALA A 156 -13.92 4.55 2.54
N ALA A 157 -14.32 5.77 2.19
CA ALA A 157 -13.73 6.50 1.07
C ALA A 157 -12.23 6.73 1.27
N THR A 158 -11.82 7.10 2.48
CA THR A 158 -10.42 7.30 2.86
C THR A 158 -9.62 6.00 2.72
N ASN A 159 -10.12 4.87 3.23
CA ASN A 159 -9.47 3.56 3.07
C ASN A 159 -9.28 3.17 1.60
N ILE A 160 -10.28 3.44 0.75
CA ILE A 160 -10.14 3.20 -0.69
C ILE A 160 -9.06 4.11 -1.28
N VAL A 161 -9.02 5.40 -0.93
CA VAL A 161 -7.94 6.31 -1.38
C VAL A 161 -6.59 5.77 -0.94
N PHE A 162 -6.44 5.40 0.34
CA PHE A 162 -5.20 4.85 0.89
C PHE A 162 -4.73 3.59 0.16
N SER A 163 -5.66 2.76 -0.29
CA SER A 163 -5.34 1.54 -1.04
C SER A 163 -4.67 1.80 -2.40
N TYR A 164 -4.88 2.99 -2.99
CA TYR A 164 -4.25 3.41 -4.24
C TYR A 164 -3.08 4.38 -4.02
N THR A 165 -2.83 4.83 -2.79
CA THR A 165 -1.73 5.74 -2.48
C THR A 165 -0.49 4.97 -2.05
N GLY A 166 0.57 5.05 -2.86
CA GLY A 166 1.93 4.68 -2.49
C GLY A 166 2.92 5.78 -2.87
N HIS A 167 2.41 6.99 -3.12
CA HIS A 167 3.12 8.06 -3.82
C HIS A 167 4.41 8.49 -3.13
N TRP A 168 4.44 8.46 -1.80
CA TRP A 168 5.61 8.85 -1.02
C TRP A 168 6.85 8.00 -1.32
N LEU A 169 6.66 6.72 -1.68
CA LEU A 169 7.74 5.79 -1.95
C LEU A 169 8.21 5.85 -3.41
N TYR A 170 7.49 6.53 -4.30
CA TYR A 170 7.74 6.46 -5.74
C TYR A 170 9.15 6.91 -6.14
N PHE A 171 9.72 7.93 -5.49
CA PHE A 171 11.08 8.38 -5.77
C PHE A 171 12.13 7.33 -5.41
N GLU A 172 11.95 6.65 -4.27
CA GLU A 172 12.84 5.58 -3.83
C GLU A 172 12.72 4.35 -4.73
N VAL A 173 11.49 3.96 -5.09
CA VAL A 173 11.26 2.87 -6.05
C VAL A 173 11.88 3.19 -7.41
N MET A 174 11.72 4.43 -7.91
CA MET A 174 12.33 4.85 -9.17
C MET A 174 13.87 4.89 -9.08
N ALA A 175 14.44 5.21 -7.92
CA ALA A 175 15.88 5.20 -7.72
C ALA A 175 16.47 3.78 -7.69
N ASP A 176 15.72 2.80 -7.18
CA ASP A 176 16.12 1.39 -7.11
C ASP A 176 15.81 0.59 -8.40
N MET A 177 15.04 1.15 -9.33
CA MET A 177 14.76 0.52 -10.63
C MET A 177 15.98 0.58 -11.57
N CYS A 178 16.29 -0.54 -12.24
CA CYS A 178 17.31 -0.57 -13.30
C CYS A 178 17.03 0.46 -14.40
N GLU A 179 15.76 0.60 -14.79
CA GLU A 179 15.30 1.51 -15.84
C GLU A 179 14.13 2.37 -15.32
N PRO A 180 14.39 3.55 -14.73
CA PRO A 180 13.36 4.40 -14.13
C PRO A 180 12.32 4.91 -15.16
N GLU A 181 12.67 4.94 -16.44
CA GLU A 181 11.77 5.32 -17.54
C GLU A 181 10.60 4.34 -17.72
N HIS A 182 10.73 3.11 -17.22
CA HIS A 182 9.67 2.10 -17.27
C HIS A 182 8.69 2.18 -16.10
N PHE A 183 8.97 2.99 -15.08
CA PHE A 183 8.09 3.19 -13.92
C PHE A 183 6.62 3.47 -14.29
N PRO A 184 6.28 4.43 -15.19
CA PRO A 184 4.88 4.68 -15.52
C PRO A 184 4.17 3.51 -16.22
N ARG A 185 4.91 2.64 -16.92
CA ARG A 185 4.36 1.44 -17.58
C ARG A 185 3.94 0.37 -16.56
N VAL A 186 4.55 0.35 -15.37
CA VAL A 186 4.15 -0.59 -14.32
C VAL A 186 2.72 -0.33 -13.86
N PHE A 187 2.29 0.94 -13.83
CA PHE A 187 0.93 1.31 -13.42
C PHE A 187 -0.13 0.86 -14.41
N THR A 188 0.19 0.77 -15.71
CA THR A 188 -0.77 0.27 -16.70
C THR A 188 -1.07 -1.22 -16.53
N ILE A 189 -0.20 -1.97 -15.85
CA ILE A 189 -0.41 -3.40 -15.57
C ILE A 189 -1.00 -3.60 -14.17
N THR A 190 -0.43 -2.93 -13.16
CA THR A 190 -0.82 -3.12 -11.76
C THR A 190 -2.16 -2.49 -11.41
N THR A 191 -2.47 -1.32 -11.96
CA THR A 191 -3.73 -0.62 -11.68
C THR A 191 -4.98 -1.39 -12.14
N PRO A 192 -5.06 -1.93 -13.37
CA PRO A 192 -6.23 -2.72 -13.77
C PRO A 192 -6.34 -4.01 -12.96
N LEU A 193 -5.22 -4.66 -12.61
CA LEU A 193 -5.23 -5.83 -11.73
C LEU A 193 -5.84 -5.48 -10.35
N GLN A 194 -5.40 -4.38 -9.75
CA GLN A 194 -5.92 -3.92 -8.45
C GLN A 194 -7.41 -3.55 -8.52
N VAL A 195 -7.84 -2.85 -9.56
CA VAL A 195 -9.27 -2.53 -9.78
C VAL A 195 -10.08 -3.82 -9.96
N ALA A 196 -9.61 -4.77 -10.75
CA ALA A 196 -10.29 -6.03 -10.98
C ALA A 196 -10.44 -6.83 -9.67
N LEU A 197 -9.39 -6.92 -8.85
CA LEU A 197 -9.44 -7.61 -7.56
C LEU A 197 -10.40 -6.93 -6.59
N TYR A 198 -10.37 -5.60 -6.48
CA TYR A 198 -11.30 -4.89 -5.59
C TYR A 198 -12.75 -4.97 -6.04
N LEU A 199 -13.02 -4.91 -7.35
CA LEU A 199 -14.38 -5.11 -7.86
C LEU A 199 -14.84 -6.55 -7.66
N LEU A 200 -13.97 -7.53 -7.88
CA LEU A 200 -14.28 -8.94 -7.66
C LEU A 200 -14.66 -9.19 -6.21
N VAL A 201 -13.88 -8.69 -5.24
CA VAL A 201 -14.19 -8.84 -3.82
C VAL A 201 -15.44 -8.05 -3.43
N ALA A 202 -15.61 -6.81 -3.91
CA ALA A 202 -16.75 -5.97 -3.51
C ALA A 202 -18.09 -6.39 -4.15
N CYS A 203 -18.08 -6.99 -5.34
CA CYS A 203 -19.29 -7.48 -5.99
C CYS A 203 -19.68 -8.88 -5.51
N TRP A 204 -18.72 -9.66 -5.03
CA TRP A 204 -18.93 -11.06 -4.66
C TRP A 204 -19.06 -11.28 -3.14
N GLY A 205 -18.28 -10.55 -2.35
CA GLY A 205 -18.36 -10.52 -0.89
C GLY A 205 -19.67 -9.90 -0.42
#